data_AF-A0A930H5Q3-F1
#
_entry.id   AF-A0A930H5Q3-F1
#
_cell.length_a   1.000
_cell.length_b   1.000
_cell.length_c   1.000
_cell.angle_alpha   90.00
_cell.angle_beta   90.00
_cell.angle_gamma   90.00
#
_symmetry.space_group_name_H-M   'P 1'
#
loop_
_entity.id
_entity.type
_entity.pdbx_description
1 polymer ?
#
loop_
_entity_poly.entity_id
_entity_poly.type
_entity_poly.pdbx_seq_one_letter_code
_entity_poly.pdbx_strand_id
1 'polypeptide(L)'
;MKRKKGIFRKFVVMSLLLSLALTPMAMATGNTVYAENTEKAKNAKLPNFCLEGIDKATGKRLTKEITLKVKTHPDYAFWGEEEYDIESVNGVFDFSVVEDKGNLYTIEIKGESDYQLSNIKKDNKNLNILKFDSVKKTLRTSNLNGDEVEINSLIFEKKSNDNENTEDENKDVTIKEIEVVFPDGSKVPDGVNFHTFNKENKDMADYVTSNGKLSGVKVPVGARMKLGISTDKDKYTLKTDNGYENYIWFKADKNGIAKYYNEITGELSEKTVEKIVVVKKSDLIGKKPENGILTKKILEVFDITSHKAVTENNLKFVVMGGGETKEFVSKNGKIELELYKNTEYTINIVRSVENTYKMSGFKFRINDDNSIENESKEKVEKLNVYQGSYLVYRIIINCYKLHWF
;
A
#
# COMPACT_ATOMS: atom_id res chain seq x y z
N MET A 1 70.21 7.71 47.54
CA MET A 1 69.48 8.04 46.28
C MET A 1 67.98 7.75 46.44
N LYS A 2 67.13 8.22 45.52
CA LYS A 2 65.67 8.40 45.73
C LYS A 2 64.79 7.16 45.45
N ARG A 3 63.58 7.18 46.03
CA ARG A 3 62.43 6.24 45.96
C ARG A 3 62.03 5.78 44.55
N LYS A 4 61.37 4.60 44.45
CA LYS A 4 59.95 4.50 44.01
C LYS A 4 59.29 3.16 44.42
N LYS A 5 57.94 3.11 44.35
CA LYS A 5 57.04 2.09 44.93
C LYS A 5 56.57 1.03 43.91
N GLY A 6 56.13 -0.12 44.42
CA GLY A 6 55.09 -0.97 43.83
C GLY A 6 54.55 -1.95 44.89
N ILE A 7 53.27 -1.85 45.28
CA ILE A 7 52.65 -2.68 46.34
C ILE A 7 51.42 -3.41 45.79
N PHE A 8 51.26 -4.67 46.18
CA PHE A 8 50.12 -5.56 45.90
C PHE A 8 48.81 -5.13 46.64
N ARG A 9 47.63 -5.40 46.04
CA ARG A 9 46.64 -6.43 46.46
C ARG A 9 45.22 -6.21 45.88
N LYS A 10 44.65 -7.29 45.31
CA LYS A 10 43.29 -7.88 45.48
C LYS A 10 42.34 -7.19 46.51
N PHE A 11 40.99 -7.12 46.40
CA PHE A 11 39.96 -7.89 45.63
C PHE A 11 38.60 -7.09 45.58
N VAL A 12 37.90 -7.03 44.42
CA VAL A 12 36.42 -7.00 44.14
C VAL A 12 35.42 -5.95 44.75
N VAL A 13 34.38 -5.63 43.94
CA VAL A 13 33.07 -4.91 44.14
C VAL A 13 32.94 -3.45 43.65
N MET A 14 31.83 -3.23 42.92
CA MET A 14 31.13 -2.03 42.41
C MET A 14 31.48 -0.63 42.99
N SER A 15 31.49 0.42 42.14
CA SER A 15 30.35 1.37 42.00
C SER A 15 30.70 2.71 41.29
N LEU A 16 29.76 3.19 40.44
CA LEU A 16 29.45 4.59 40.05
C LEU A 16 30.48 5.55 39.39
N LEU A 17 30.07 6.10 38.22
CA LEU A 17 30.27 7.50 37.70
C LEU A 17 31.72 7.98 37.40
N LEU A 18 32.05 8.80 36.39
CA LEU A 18 31.45 9.41 35.18
C LEU A 18 32.66 9.64 34.20
N SER A 19 32.60 9.86 32.88
CA SER A 19 31.71 10.70 32.08
C SER A 19 31.80 10.46 30.56
N LEU A 20 30.87 11.11 29.85
CA LEU A 20 30.70 11.37 28.41
C LEU A 20 31.90 11.23 27.44
N ALA A 21 31.65 10.58 26.28
CA ALA A 21 31.38 11.30 25.03
C ALA A 21 30.78 10.40 23.91
N LEU A 22 29.65 10.85 23.33
CA LEU A 22 29.18 10.63 21.95
C LEU A 22 29.16 9.19 21.38
N THR A 23 27.99 8.56 21.46
CA THR A 23 27.45 7.75 20.35
C THR A 23 26.06 8.26 19.99
N PRO A 24 25.62 8.23 18.71
CA PRO A 24 24.25 8.52 18.36
C PRO A 24 23.35 7.46 19.00
N MET A 25 22.29 7.89 19.69
CA MET A 25 21.31 6.96 20.26
C MET A 25 20.68 6.16 19.13
N ALA A 26 20.87 4.84 19.15
CA ALA A 26 19.94 3.95 18.51
C ALA A 26 18.60 4.11 19.25
N MET A 27 17.68 4.90 18.68
CA MET A 27 16.28 4.83 19.09
C MET A 27 15.82 3.40 18.84
N ALA A 28 15.62 2.66 19.92
CA ALA A 28 14.97 1.36 19.87
C ALA A 28 13.47 1.60 19.63
N THR A 29 13.09 1.91 18.39
CA THR A 29 11.70 1.80 17.95
C THR A 29 11.33 0.32 17.97
N GLY A 30 10.78 -0.10 19.11
CA GLY A 30 10.26 -1.44 19.31
C GLY A 30 9.01 -1.64 18.47
N ASN A 31 9.18 -1.93 17.17
CA ASN A 31 8.10 -2.26 16.26
C ASN A 31 7.36 -3.51 16.76
N THR A 32 6.33 -3.30 17.57
CA THR A 32 5.37 -4.34 17.94
C THR A 32 4.46 -4.61 16.75
N VAL A 33 4.89 -5.56 15.92
CA VAL A 33 4.10 -6.05 14.79
C VAL A 33 2.88 -6.79 15.32
N TYR A 34 1.73 -6.13 15.35
CA TYR A 34 0.44 -6.78 15.56
C TYR A 34 0.08 -7.61 14.33
N ALA A 35 0.55 -8.86 14.32
CA ALA A 35 0.26 -9.81 13.26
C ALA A 35 -1.23 -10.12 13.18
N GLU A 36 -1.84 -9.92 12.02
CA GLU A 36 -3.15 -10.52 11.71
C GLU A 36 -3.02 -12.04 11.71
N ASN A 37 -3.62 -12.70 12.70
CA ASN A 37 -3.81 -14.15 12.63
C ASN A 37 -5.07 -14.61 13.38
N THR A 38 -6.01 -15.15 12.61
CA THR A 38 -7.18 -15.94 13.03
C THR A 38 -8.31 -15.24 13.80
N GLU A 39 -9.53 -15.75 13.60
CA GLU A 39 -10.82 -15.24 14.09
C GLU A 39 -11.05 -15.40 15.61
N LYS A 40 -10.00 -15.26 16.44
CA LYS A 40 -10.05 -15.45 17.90
C LYS A 40 -9.67 -14.23 18.75
N ALA A 41 -9.37 -13.08 18.13
CA ALA A 41 -8.86 -11.90 18.83
C ALA A 41 -9.88 -10.78 19.12
N LYS A 42 -11.21 -11.03 19.06
CA LYS A 42 -12.23 -9.99 19.39
C LYS A 42 -12.19 -9.48 20.84
N ASN A 43 -11.46 -10.15 21.75
CA ASN A 43 -11.38 -9.83 23.18
C ASN A 43 -9.93 -9.71 23.70
N ALA A 44 -8.92 -9.54 22.84
CA ALA A 44 -7.54 -9.35 23.29
C ALA A 44 -7.38 -7.91 23.84
N LYS A 45 -7.17 -7.78 25.16
CA LYS A 45 -6.96 -6.46 25.79
C LYS A 45 -5.67 -5.84 25.22
N LEU A 46 -5.78 -4.64 24.65
CA LEU A 46 -4.63 -3.86 24.22
C LEU A 46 -3.69 -3.53 25.40
N PRO A 47 -2.41 -3.21 25.13
CA PRO A 47 -1.53 -2.65 26.15
C PRO A 47 -2.10 -1.36 26.77
N ASN A 48 -1.58 -1.01 27.94
CA ASN A 48 -1.93 0.23 28.62
C ASN A 48 -1.73 1.45 27.69
N PHE A 49 -2.67 2.40 27.73
CA PHE A 49 -2.70 3.60 26.87
C PHE A 49 -2.71 3.37 25.36
N CYS A 50 -2.89 2.13 24.88
CA CYS A 50 -3.17 1.88 23.46
C CYS A 50 -4.68 1.97 23.18
N LEU A 51 -5.08 2.70 22.13
CA LEU A 51 -6.48 2.81 21.70
C LEU A 51 -6.67 2.33 20.26
N GLU A 52 -7.78 1.66 19.99
CA GLU A 52 -8.21 1.39 18.62
C GLU A 52 -8.84 2.63 18.00
N GLY A 53 -8.44 2.97 16.78
CA GLY A 53 -9.21 3.86 15.92
C GLY A 53 -10.33 3.09 15.26
N ILE A 54 -11.58 3.46 15.54
CA ILE A 54 -12.78 2.84 14.98
C ILE A 54 -13.45 3.84 14.04
N ASP A 55 -13.76 3.40 12.83
CA ASP A 55 -14.59 4.16 11.90
C ASP A 55 -16.07 4.09 12.36
N LYS A 56 -16.68 5.26 12.60
CA LYS A 56 -18.02 5.40 13.18
C LYS A 56 -19.12 4.76 12.32
N ALA A 57 -18.99 4.79 11.01
CA ALA A 57 -20.00 4.32 10.07
C ALA A 57 -19.98 2.78 9.95
N THR A 58 -18.78 2.19 9.94
CA THR A 58 -18.61 0.74 9.78
C THR A 58 -18.52 -0.03 11.10
N GLY A 59 -18.22 0.65 12.21
CA GLY A 59 -17.93 0.03 13.51
C GLY A 59 -16.66 -0.83 13.52
N LYS A 60 -15.83 -0.73 12.48
CA LYS A 60 -14.59 -1.53 12.31
C LYS A 60 -13.36 -0.68 12.61
N ARG A 61 -12.25 -1.35 12.95
CA ARG A 61 -10.96 -0.69 13.12
C ARG A 61 -10.51 -0.06 11.79
N LEU A 62 -9.95 1.14 11.87
CA LEU A 62 -9.41 1.88 10.73
C LEU A 62 -8.29 1.10 10.03
N THR A 63 -8.38 1.05 8.70
CA THR A 63 -7.34 0.51 7.82
C THR A 63 -6.51 1.59 7.11
N LYS A 64 -6.85 2.87 7.31
CA LYS A 64 -6.07 4.03 6.85
C LYS A 64 -5.12 4.42 7.97
N GLU A 65 -3.84 4.56 7.66
CA GLU A 65 -2.86 5.12 8.59
C GLU A 65 -3.18 6.59 8.83
N ILE A 66 -3.25 6.99 10.10
CA ILE A 66 -3.54 8.35 10.55
C ILE A 66 -2.49 8.72 11.58
N THR A 67 -1.89 9.89 11.44
CA THR A 67 -1.06 10.47 12.49
C THR A 67 -1.90 11.43 13.34
N LEU A 68 -1.92 11.21 14.65
CA LEU A 68 -2.49 12.14 15.61
C LEU A 68 -1.37 13.00 16.17
N LYS A 69 -1.62 14.31 16.21
CA LYS A 69 -0.75 15.27 16.90
C LYS A 69 -1.31 15.50 18.30
N VAL A 70 -0.50 15.19 19.30
CA VAL A 70 -0.84 15.34 20.73
C VAL A 70 0.06 16.43 21.31
N LYS A 71 -0.54 17.46 21.89
CA LYS A 71 0.16 18.62 22.44
C LYS A 71 -0.19 18.83 23.89
N THR A 72 0.73 19.34 24.70
CA THR A 72 0.37 19.96 26.00
C THR A 72 -0.69 21.04 25.76
N HIS A 73 -1.75 21.05 26.57
CA HIS A 73 -2.78 22.08 26.49
C HIS A 73 -2.20 23.46 26.85
N PRO A 74 -2.45 24.53 26.06
CA PRO A 74 -1.78 25.82 26.25
C PRO A 74 -1.94 26.39 27.66
N ASP A 75 -3.14 26.33 28.24
CA ASP A 75 -3.41 26.82 29.61
C ASP A 75 -2.83 25.95 30.73
N TYR A 76 -2.30 24.76 30.42
CA TYR A 76 -1.73 23.81 31.38
C TYR A 76 -0.25 23.49 31.11
N ALA A 77 0.41 24.25 30.24
CA ALA A 77 1.83 24.11 29.89
C ALA A 77 2.80 24.65 30.97
N PHE A 78 2.45 24.52 32.25
CA PHE A 78 3.20 25.09 33.39
C PHE A 78 4.66 24.61 33.48
N TRP A 79 4.96 23.44 32.91
CA TRP A 79 6.28 22.81 32.92
C TRP A 79 6.93 22.74 31.52
N GLY A 80 6.31 23.37 30.52
CA GLY A 80 6.76 23.37 29.13
C GLY A 80 5.69 22.89 28.14
N GLU A 81 5.79 23.37 26.90
CA GLU A 81 5.03 22.85 25.77
C GLU A 81 5.72 21.61 25.20
N GLU A 82 4.95 20.55 24.96
CA GLU A 82 5.44 19.32 24.33
C GLU A 82 4.49 18.94 23.20
N GLU A 83 5.05 18.38 22.12
CA GLU A 83 4.31 17.92 20.96
C GLU A 83 4.80 16.53 20.56
N TYR A 84 3.84 15.62 20.31
CA TYR A 84 4.07 14.24 19.94
C TYR A 84 3.26 13.92 18.67
N ASP A 85 3.89 13.21 17.73
CA ASP A 85 3.20 12.62 16.59
C ASP A 85 3.01 11.12 16.84
N ILE A 86 1.76 10.65 16.88
CA ILE A 86 1.39 9.26 17.12
C ILE A 86 0.75 8.71 15.84
N GLU A 87 1.53 7.94 15.10
CA GLU A 87 1.09 7.24 13.90
C GLU A 87 0.36 5.94 14.27
N SER A 88 -0.79 5.66 13.63
CA SER A 88 -1.50 4.40 13.84
C SER A 88 -0.83 3.24 13.14
N VAL A 89 -0.57 2.15 13.87
CA VAL A 89 -0.13 0.87 13.31
C VAL A 89 -1.29 -0.11 13.33
N ASN A 90 -1.73 -0.59 12.17
CA ASN A 90 -2.91 -1.46 12.02
C ASN A 90 -4.15 -0.92 12.76
N GLY A 91 -4.37 0.40 12.69
CA GLY A 91 -5.47 1.10 13.33
C GLY A 91 -5.40 1.20 14.86
N VAL A 92 -4.23 0.94 15.47
CA VAL A 92 -3.98 1.12 16.91
C VAL A 92 -3.04 2.31 17.11
N PHE A 93 -3.37 3.18 18.06
CA PHE A 93 -2.56 4.32 18.47
C PHE A 93 -1.92 4.02 19.81
N ASP A 94 -0.59 4.10 19.90
CA ASP A 94 0.16 3.88 21.14
C ASP A 94 0.49 5.21 21.82
N PHE A 95 -0.22 5.54 22.90
CA PHE A 95 0.03 6.75 23.69
C PHE A 95 1.03 6.55 24.83
N SER A 96 1.68 5.39 24.97
CA SER A 96 2.67 5.16 26.04
C SER A 96 3.86 6.10 25.97
N VAL A 97 4.18 6.62 24.77
CA VAL A 97 5.24 7.63 24.54
C VAL A 97 4.94 9.01 25.16
N VAL A 98 3.69 9.27 25.55
CA VAL A 98 3.22 10.53 26.16
C VAL A 98 3.07 10.40 27.70
N GLU A 99 3.29 9.21 28.26
CA GLU A 99 2.95 8.90 29.65
C GLU A 99 3.72 9.77 30.67
N ASP A 100 2.99 10.20 31.70
CA ASP A 100 3.50 10.63 33.02
C ASP A 100 4.31 11.93 33.13
N LYS A 101 3.69 13.07 32.76
CA LYS A 101 4.19 14.43 33.07
C LYS A 101 3.19 15.37 33.76
N GLY A 102 2.05 14.84 34.23
CA GLY A 102 1.04 15.61 34.97
C GLY A 102 0.28 16.68 34.16
N ASN A 103 0.60 16.86 32.88
CA ASN A 103 -0.02 17.83 31.99
C ASN A 103 -1.37 17.34 31.44
N LEU A 104 -2.22 18.30 31.06
CA LEU A 104 -3.40 18.06 30.22
C LEU A 104 -2.97 18.09 28.74
N TYR A 105 -3.54 17.24 27.89
CA TYR A 105 -3.21 17.20 26.47
C TYR A 105 -4.39 17.53 25.56
N THR A 106 -4.08 18.12 24.41
CA THR A 106 -4.99 18.30 23.28
C THR A 106 -4.64 17.32 22.17
N ILE A 107 -5.63 16.91 21.38
CA ILE A 107 -5.43 15.97 20.27
C ILE A 107 -6.11 16.44 18.98
N GLU A 108 -5.36 16.39 17.89
CA GLU A 108 -5.84 16.70 16.54
C GLU A 108 -5.28 15.70 15.53
N ILE A 109 -5.94 15.57 14.36
CA ILE A 109 -5.38 14.79 13.25
C ILE A 109 -4.34 15.67 12.56
N LYS A 110 -3.15 15.14 12.34
CA LYS A 110 -2.06 15.87 11.67
C LYS A 110 -2.32 15.93 10.17
N GLY A 111 -2.26 17.14 9.61
CA GLY A 111 -2.43 17.39 8.18
C GLY A 111 -3.89 17.35 7.72
N GLU A 112 -4.09 17.34 6.41
CA GLU A 112 -5.43 17.23 5.83
C GLU A 112 -5.98 15.81 5.98
N SER A 113 -7.22 15.71 6.47
CA SER A 113 -7.90 14.44 6.65
C SER A 113 -9.40 14.64 6.52
N ASP A 114 -10.04 13.73 5.79
CA ASP A 114 -11.48 13.62 5.64
C ASP A 114 -12.17 13.21 6.95
N TYR A 115 -11.40 12.80 7.97
CA TYR A 115 -11.93 12.38 9.28
C TYR A 115 -11.83 13.47 10.35
N GLN A 116 -12.69 13.36 11.35
CA GLN A 116 -12.67 14.07 12.62
C GLN A 116 -12.91 13.10 13.79
N LEU A 117 -12.42 13.43 14.99
CA LEU A 117 -12.68 12.67 16.21
C LEU A 117 -14.08 13.02 16.74
N SER A 118 -14.94 12.03 16.94
CA SER A 118 -16.35 12.24 17.32
C SER A 118 -16.68 11.89 18.78
N ASN A 119 -15.82 11.14 19.49
CA ASN A 119 -16.04 10.73 20.88
C ASN A 119 -15.13 11.45 21.90
N ILE A 120 -14.31 12.39 21.45
CA ILE A 120 -13.42 13.16 22.32
C ILE A 120 -14.13 14.46 22.69
N LYS A 121 -14.29 14.69 24.00
CA LYS A 121 -14.89 15.91 24.54
C LYS A 121 -13.96 17.09 24.27
N LYS A 122 -14.57 18.26 24.16
CA LYS A 122 -13.86 19.52 23.88
C LYS A 122 -14.01 20.49 25.04
N ASP A 123 -13.00 21.31 25.25
CA ASP A 123 -13.04 22.42 26.19
C ASP A 123 -13.83 23.63 25.63
N ASN A 124 -13.80 24.75 26.35
CA ASN A 124 -14.42 26.00 25.92
C ASN A 124 -13.70 26.68 24.73
N LYS A 125 -12.49 26.24 24.36
CA LYS A 125 -11.76 26.67 23.15
C LYS A 125 -11.95 25.72 21.95
N ASN A 126 -12.87 24.74 22.06
CA ASN A 126 -13.17 23.76 21.01
C ASN A 126 -11.99 22.81 20.67
N LEU A 127 -11.04 22.65 21.60
CA LEU A 127 -9.89 21.74 21.52
C LEU A 127 -10.29 20.36 22.06
N ASN A 128 -9.99 19.28 21.34
CA ASN A 128 -10.29 17.93 21.83
C ASN A 128 -9.33 17.56 22.97
N ILE A 129 -9.85 17.17 24.13
CA ILE A 129 -9.06 16.97 25.35
C ILE A 129 -8.80 15.49 25.62
N LEU A 130 -7.54 15.17 25.88
CA LEU A 130 -7.07 13.85 26.31
C LEU A 130 -6.32 13.96 27.65
N LYS A 131 -6.59 13.02 28.55
CA LYS A 131 -6.00 12.95 29.89
C LYS A 131 -5.60 11.52 30.22
N PHE A 132 -4.43 11.36 30.81
CA PHE A 132 -3.87 10.06 31.20
C PHE A 132 -4.25 9.77 32.65
N ASP A 133 -4.88 8.61 32.89
CA ASP A 133 -5.09 8.10 34.24
C ASP A 133 -3.95 7.10 34.54
N SER A 134 -2.86 7.62 35.13
CA SER A 134 -1.66 6.82 35.41
C SER A 134 -1.87 5.74 36.47
N VAL A 135 -2.95 5.85 37.28
CA VAL A 135 -3.33 4.86 38.30
C VAL A 135 -4.09 3.70 37.67
N LYS A 136 -5.10 3.98 36.83
CA LYS A 136 -5.86 2.95 36.11
C LYS A 136 -5.16 2.41 34.87
N LYS A 137 -4.16 3.13 34.37
CA LYS A 137 -3.47 2.91 33.10
C LYS A 137 -4.41 2.99 31.89
N THR A 138 -5.35 3.94 31.95
CA THR A 138 -6.37 4.22 30.93
C THR A 138 -6.30 5.66 30.43
N LEU A 139 -7.02 5.94 29.34
CA LEU A 139 -7.19 7.29 28.78
C LEU A 139 -8.59 7.81 29.06
N ARG A 140 -8.69 9.11 29.29
CA ARG A 140 -9.93 9.82 29.59
C ARG A 140 -10.05 11.07 28.73
N THR A 141 -11.28 11.51 28.48
CA THR A 141 -11.57 12.77 27.80
C THR A 141 -12.51 13.62 28.65
N SER A 142 -12.35 14.94 28.61
CA SER A 142 -13.11 15.88 29.45
C SER A 142 -13.48 17.16 28.71
N ASN A 143 -14.54 17.83 29.16
CA ASN A 143 -14.84 19.21 28.75
C ASN A 143 -14.28 20.27 29.71
N LEU A 144 -13.48 19.87 30.70
CA LEU A 144 -12.95 20.67 31.81
C LEU A 144 -13.99 21.30 32.76
N ASN A 145 -15.28 21.00 32.57
CA ASN A 145 -16.40 21.46 33.38
C ASN A 145 -16.98 20.33 34.26
N GLY A 146 -16.15 19.36 34.66
CA GLY A 146 -16.53 18.24 35.53
C GLY A 146 -17.07 17.00 34.82
N ASP A 147 -17.34 17.05 33.51
CA ASP A 147 -17.69 15.88 32.72
C ASP A 147 -16.40 15.25 32.15
N GLU A 148 -16.04 14.06 32.66
CA GLU A 148 -14.82 13.32 32.32
C GLU A 148 -15.07 11.82 32.23
N VAL A 149 -14.97 11.26 31.02
CA VAL A 149 -15.27 9.85 30.71
C VAL A 149 -14.01 9.08 30.31
N GLU A 150 -13.93 7.80 30.68
CA GLU A 150 -12.88 6.87 30.22
C GLU A 150 -13.16 6.42 28.78
N ILE A 151 -12.13 6.34 27.95
CA ILE A 151 -12.23 5.92 26.54
C ILE A 151 -11.38 4.68 26.28
N ASN A 152 -11.97 3.73 25.56
CA ASN A 152 -11.34 2.47 25.16
C ASN A 152 -11.03 2.43 23.64
N SER A 153 -11.44 3.46 22.92
CA SER A 153 -11.22 3.65 21.48
C SER A 153 -11.33 5.13 21.11
N LEU A 154 -10.76 5.49 19.96
CA LEU A 154 -10.97 6.75 19.29
C LEU A 154 -11.99 6.51 18.17
N ILE A 155 -13.10 7.24 18.17
CA ILE A 155 -14.12 7.12 17.13
C ILE A 155 -13.87 8.21 16.09
N PHE A 156 -13.65 7.79 14.85
CA PHE A 156 -13.41 8.65 13.69
C PHE A 156 -14.65 8.70 12.81
N GLU A 157 -15.08 9.91 12.48
CA GLU A 157 -16.24 10.21 11.65
C GLU A 157 -15.76 10.98 10.41
N LYS A 158 -16.26 10.65 9.21
CA LYS A 158 -16.01 11.49 8.03
C LYS A 158 -16.59 12.89 8.31
N LYS A 159 -15.82 13.94 8.06
CA LYS A 159 -16.29 15.33 8.10
C LYS A 159 -17.43 15.47 7.09
N SER A 160 -18.56 16.00 7.53
CA SER A 160 -19.69 16.31 6.67
C SER A 160 -19.34 17.49 5.77
N ASN A 161 -18.94 17.20 4.53
CA ASN A 161 -19.33 18.05 3.42
C ASN A 161 -20.82 17.80 3.18
N ASP A 162 -21.64 18.86 3.10
CA ASP A 162 -23.10 18.80 2.94
C ASP A 162 -23.55 18.33 1.53
N ASN A 163 -22.91 17.29 0.97
CA ASN A 163 -23.18 16.82 -0.39
C ASN A 163 -22.92 15.33 -0.69
N GLU A 164 -22.69 14.48 0.32
CA GLU A 164 -22.67 13.01 0.14
C GLU A 164 -23.63 12.30 1.10
N ASN A 165 -24.80 11.92 0.57
CA ASN A 165 -25.69 10.94 1.20
C ASN A 165 -24.97 9.58 1.26
N THR A 166 -24.61 9.15 2.47
CA THR A 166 -23.89 7.91 2.76
C THR A 166 -24.71 6.62 2.60
N GLU A 167 -25.90 6.69 1.99
CA GLU A 167 -26.73 5.51 1.68
C GLU A 167 -26.40 4.85 0.32
N ASP A 168 -25.59 5.47 -0.53
CA ASP A 168 -25.30 4.95 -1.88
C ASP A 168 -23.99 4.14 -1.99
N GLU A 169 -23.02 4.24 -1.06
CA GLU A 169 -21.73 3.50 -1.13
C GLU A 169 -21.88 1.97 -1.11
N ASN A 170 -23.03 1.43 -0.67
CA ASN A 170 -23.32 -0.02 -0.66
C ASN A 170 -24.31 -0.47 -1.78
N LYS A 171 -24.69 0.40 -2.71
CA LYS A 171 -25.54 0.02 -3.84
C LYS A 171 -24.69 -0.37 -5.05
N ASP A 172 -25.05 -1.48 -5.69
CA ASP A 172 -24.49 -1.85 -6.99
C ASP A 172 -25.03 -0.91 -8.07
N VAL A 173 -24.12 -0.30 -8.83
CA VAL A 173 -24.42 0.44 -10.04
C VAL A 173 -23.98 -0.37 -11.27
N THR A 174 -24.73 -0.27 -12.36
CA THR A 174 -24.28 -0.79 -13.66
C THR A 174 -23.50 0.31 -14.35
N ILE A 175 -22.22 0.08 -14.62
CA ILE A 175 -21.39 1.07 -15.33
C ILE A 175 -21.73 1.10 -16.83
N LYS A 176 -21.39 2.21 -17.48
CA LYS A 176 -21.49 2.34 -18.95
C LYS A 176 -20.75 1.21 -19.66
N GLU A 177 -21.21 0.87 -20.86
CA GLU A 177 -20.52 -0.10 -21.72
C GLU A 177 -19.08 0.34 -21.99
N ILE A 178 -18.14 -0.60 -21.89
CA ILE A 178 -16.72 -0.37 -22.14
C ILE A 178 -16.40 -0.90 -23.53
N GLU A 179 -15.87 -0.07 -24.42
CA GLU A 179 -15.34 -0.52 -25.72
C GLU A 179 -14.04 -1.31 -25.52
N VAL A 180 -13.89 -2.45 -26.19
CA VAL A 180 -12.71 -3.32 -26.08
C VAL A 180 -12.15 -3.57 -27.48
N VAL A 181 -10.95 -3.01 -27.73
CA VAL A 181 -10.30 -3.00 -29.05
C VAL A 181 -8.84 -3.44 -28.99
N PHE A 182 -8.30 -3.82 -30.14
CA PHE A 182 -6.85 -3.92 -30.38
C PHE A 182 -6.23 -2.52 -30.64
N PRO A 183 -4.88 -2.38 -30.67
CA PRO A 183 -4.23 -1.08 -30.85
C PRO A 183 -4.49 -0.40 -32.20
N ASP A 184 -4.90 -1.17 -33.21
CA ASP A 184 -5.32 -0.67 -34.53
C ASP A 184 -6.78 -0.16 -34.55
N GLY A 185 -7.48 -0.23 -33.42
CA GLY A 185 -8.89 0.13 -33.28
C GLY A 185 -9.88 -0.96 -33.71
N SER A 186 -9.40 -2.11 -34.18
CA SER A 186 -10.27 -3.25 -34.51
C SER A 186 -10.85 -3.87 -33.23
N LYS A 187 -12.08 -4.39 -33.32
CA LYS A 187 -12.80 -4.93 -32.17
C LYS A 187 -12.17 -6.24 -31.69
N VAL A 188 -12.10 -6.42 -30.36
CA VAL A 188 -11.76 -7.72 -29.78
C VAL A 188 -12.88 -8.73 -30.08
N PRO A 189 -12.55 -9.99 -30.44
CA PRO A 189 -13.55 -11.00 -30.78
C PRO A 189 -14.46 -11.33 -29.60
N ASP A 190 -15.64 -11.86 -29.90
CA ASP A 190 -16.56 -12.36 -28.91
C ASP A 190 -15.93 -13.55 -28.15
N GLY A 191 -16.24 -13.68 -26.86
CA GLY A 191 -15.76 -14.79 -26.04
C GLY A 191 -14.50 -14.53 -25.21
N VAL A 192 -13.80 -13.40 -25.39
CA VAL A 192 -12.66 -13.05 -24.53
C VAL A 192 -13.17 -12.68 -23.14
N ASN A 193 -12.70 -13.42 -22.13
CA ASN A 193 -13.19 -13.30 -20.76
C ASN A 193 -12.36 -12.31 -19.93
N PHE A 194 -13.07 -11.40 -19.27
CA PHE A 194 -12.57 -10.45 -18.28
C PHE A 194 -13.22 -10.75 -16.93
N HIS A 195 -12.51 -10.54 -15.82
CA HIS A 195 -13.13 -10.50 -14.51
C HIS A 195 -13.02 -9.10 -13.89
N THR A 196 -14.03 -8.72 -13.11
CA THR A 196 -13.85 -7.72 -12.05
C THR A 196 -13.44 -8.38 -10.75
N PHE A 197 -12.64 -7.68 -9.93
CA PHE A 197 -12.37 -8.07 -8.54
C PHE A 197 -12.53 -6.87 -7.62
N ASN A 198 -13.34 -7.02 -6.57
CA ASN A 198 -13.58 -6.01 -5.55
C ASN A 198 -12.51 -6.13 -4.43
N LYS A 199 -11.77 -5.05 -4.16
CA LYS A 199 -10.70 -5.05 -3.15
C LYS A 199 -11.23 -5.09 -1.71
N GLU A 200 -12.42 -4.55 -1.47
CA GLU A 200 -13.07 -4.47 -0.16
C GLU A 200 -13.60 -5.83 0.29
N ASN A 201 -14.49 -6.45 -0.49
CA ASN A 201 -15.20 -7.68 -0.10
C ASN A 201 -14.64 -8.97 -0.72
N LYS A 202 -13.70 -8.86 -1.69
CA LYS A 202 -13.05 -9.96 -2.44
C LYS A 202 -13.90 -10.64 -3.50
N ASP A 203 -15.10 -10.14 -3.78
CA ASP A 203 -15.97 -10.71 -4.81
C ASP A 203 -15.34 -10.62 -6.21
N MET A 204 -15.68 -11.59 -7.05
CA MET A 204 -15.32 -11.65 -8.46
C MET A 204 -16.56 -11.88 -9.30
N ALA A 205 -16.58 -11.28 -10.49
CA ALA A 205 -17.61 -11.50 -11.50
C ALA A 205 -16.95 -11.53 -12.88
N ASP A 206 -17.28 -12.55 -13.67
CA ASP A 206 -16.79 -12.69 -15.04
C ASP A 206 -17.71 -11.99 -16.04
N TYR A 207 -17.12 -11.40 -17.06
CA TYR A 207 -17.75 -10.69 -18.16
C TYR A 207 -17.08 -11.13 -19.46
N VAL A 208 -17.87 -11.28 -20.51
CA VAL A 208 -17.39 -11.78 -21.81
C VAL A 208 -17.58 -10.70 -22.85
N THR A 209 -16.58 -10.48 -23.70
CA THR A 209 -16.69 -9.55 -24.82
C THR A 209 -17.80 -9.97 -25.79
N SER A 210 -18.59 -9.00 -26.23
CA SER A 210 -19.58 -9.16 -27.30
C SER A 210 -19.55 -7.93 -28.20
N ASN A 211 -19.35 -8.12 -29.51
CA ASN A 211 -19.21 -7.09 -30.53
C ASN A 211 -18.18 -6.01 -30.16
N GLY A 212 -17.06 -6.42 -29.54
CA GLY A 212 -16.01 -5.52 -29.05
C GLY A 212 -16.42 -4.65 -27.86
N LYS A 213 -17.31 -5.13 -26.98
CA LYS A 213 -17.75 -4.42 -25.76
C LYS A 213 -17.83 -5.33 -24.54
N LEU A 214 -17.71 -4.74 -23.35
CA LEU A 214 -18.19 -5.29 -22.07
C LEU A 214 -19.43 -4.49 -21.64
N SER A 215 -20.53 -5.17 -21.38
CA SER A 215 -21.82 -4.59 -21.01
C SER A 215 -22.35 -5.20 -19.72
N GLY A 216 -23.22 -4.47 -19.01
CA GLY A 216 -23.86 -4.98 -17.79
C GLY A 216 -22.92 -5.16 -16.59
N VAL A 217 -21.73 -4.54 -16.61
CA VAL A 217 -20.75 -4.61 -15.52
C VAL A 217 -21.33 -3.93 -14.27
N LYS A 218 -21.58 -4.72 -13.22
CA LYS A 218 -22.12 -4.26 -11.93
C LYS A 218 -21.03 -4.19 -10.89
N VAL A 219 -20.97 -3.07 -10.18
CA VAL A 219 -19.99 -2.84 -9.10
C VAL A 219 -20.61 -1.96 -8.00
N PRO A 220 -20.19 -2.08 -6.74
CA PRO A 220 -20.58 -1.12 -5.70
C PRO A 220 -20.00 0.27 -5.96
N VAL A 221 -20.78 1.31 -5.66
CA VAL A 221 -20.33 2.71 -5.76
C VAL A 221 -19.11 2.96 -4.86
N GLY A 222 -18.09 3.65 -5.36
CA GLY A 222 -16.88 4.03 -4.60
C GLY A 222 -15.88 2.91 -4.27
N ALA A 223 -16.25 1.63 -4.46
CA ALA A 223 -15.39 0.48 -4.24
C ALA A 223 -14.18 0.45 -5.19
N ARG A 224 -13.05 -0.07 -4.72
CA ARG A 224 -11.82 -0.22 -5.53
C ARG A 224 -11.93 -1.51 -6.33
N MET A 225 -12.26 -1.35 -7.60
CA MET A 225 -12.48 -2.45 -8.52
C MET A 225 -11.27 -2.64 -9.43
N LYS A 226 -10.83 -3.89 -9.60
CA LYS A 226 -10.02 -4.28 -10.76
C LYS A 226 -10.93 -4.68 -11.90
N LEU A 227 -10.48 -4.48 -13.13
CA LEU A 227 -11.01 -5.15 -14.33
C LEU A 227 -9.82 -5.64 -15.17
N GLY A 228 -9.77 -6.94 -15.48
CA GLY A 228 -8.63 -7.53 -16.19
C GLY A 228 -8.99 -8.81 -16.94
N ILE A 229 -8.06 -9.27 -17.78
CA ILE A 229 -8.23 -10.51 -18.57
C ILE A 229 -8.18 -11.72 -17.63
N SER A 230 -9.16 -12.62 -17.75
CA SER A 230 -9.33 -13.76 -16.83
C SER A 230 -8.61 -15.02 -17.34
N THR A 231 -9.19 -15.71 -18.34
CA THR A 231 -8.71 -16.99 -18.88
C THR A 231 -7.51 -16.83 -19.80
N ASP A 232 -7.57 -15.87 -20.72
CA ASP A 232 -6.62 -15.70 -21.83
C ASP A 232 -5.44 -14.78 -21.50
N LYS A 233 -5.05 -14.74 -20.22
CA LYS A 233 -3.95 -13.92 -19.68
C LYS A 233 -2.57 -14.33 -20.21
N ASP A 234 -2.46 -15.50 -20.83
CA ASP A 234 -1.28 -16.00 -21.55
C ASP A 234 -1.18 -15.41 -22.97
N LYS A 235 -2.33 -15.19 -23.63
CA LYS A 235 -2.44 -14.65 -24.99
C LYS A 235 -2.47 -13.13 -25.03
N TYR A 236 -3.09 -12.49 -24.03
CA TYR A 236 -3.39 -11.06 -24.04
C TYR A 236 -2.82 -10.32 -22.82
N THR A 237 -2.66 -9.00 -22.98
CA THR A 237 -2.42 -8.01 -21.92
C THR A 237 -3.22 -6.75 -22.24
N LEU A 238 -3.38 -5.84 -21.29
CA LEU A 238 -3.95 -4.51 -21.53
C LEU A 238 -2.83 -3.51 -21.82
N LYS A 239 -3.06 -2.54 -22.71
CA LYS A 239 -2.24 -1.32 -22.81
C LYS A 239 -2.89 -0.22 -21.96
N THR A 240 -2.09 0.41 -21.10
CA THR A 240 -2.47 1.50 -20.21
C THR A 240 -1.57 2.72 -20.46
N ASP A 241 -1.89 3.88 -19.87
CA ASP A 241 -0.98 5.04 -19.89
C ASP A 241 0.39 4.71 -19.28
N ASN A 242 0.44 3.74 -18.34
CA ASN A 242 1.66 3.26 -17.67
C ASN A 242 2.34 2.10 -18.43
N GLY A 243 1.92 1.79 -19.67
CA GLY A 243 2.48 0.73 -20.50
C GLY A 243 1.57 -0.49 -20.63
N TYR A 244 1.91 -1.61 -19.99
CA TYR A 244 1.31 -2.93 -20.22
C TYR A 244 1.00 -3.65 -18.90
N GLU A 245 -0.28 -3.89 -18.65
CA GLU A 245 -0.79 -4.45 -17.39
C GLU A 245 -1.80 -5.57 -17.63
N ASN A 246 -2.00 -6.45 -16.64
CA ASN A 246 -2.99 -7.54 -16.74
C ASN A 246 -4.41 -7.11 -16.30
N TYR A 247 -4.51 -5.97 -15.61
CA TYR A 247 -5.75 -5.37 -15.14
C TYR A 247 -5.61 -3.85 -15.13
N ILE A 248 -6.74 -3.14 -15.12
CA ILE A 248 -6.84 -1.74 -14.71
C ILE A 248 -7.50 -1.67 -13.33
N TRP A 249 -7.32 -0.53 -12.66
CA TRP A 249 -8.00 -0.18 -11.41
C TRP A 249 -8.99 0.95 -11.67
N PHE A 250 -10.17 0.88 -11.08
CA PHE A 250 -11.22 1.91 -11.22
C PHE A 250 -12.13 2.00 -9.98
N LYS A 251 -12.90 3.09 -9.92
CA LYS A 251 -14.08 3.25 -9.05
C LYS A 251 -15.27 3.73 -9.89
N ALA A 252 -16.49 3.40 -9.48
CA ALA A 252 -17.70 3.92 -10.10
C ALA A 252 -18.42 4.93 -9.19
N ASP A 253 -19.03 5.96 -9.79
CA ASP A 253 -19.97 6.85 -9.08
C ASP A 253 -21.41 6.30 -9.11
N LYS A 254 -22.32 6.97 -8.40
CA LYS A 254 -23.76 6.62 -8.36
C LYS A 254 -24.48 6.71 -9.71
N ASN A 255 -23.86 7.30 -10.73
CA ASN A 255 -24.40 7.43 -12.09
C ASN A 255 -23.85 6.36 -13.05
N GLY A 256 -23.03 5.42 -12.56
CA GLY A 256 -22.40 4.38 -13.37
C GLY A 256 -21.20 4.89 -14.19
N ILE A 257 -20.63 6.03 -13.82
CA ILE A 257 -19.42 6.57 -14.44
C ILE A 257 -18.22 5.94 -13.73
N ALA A 258 -17.57 4.99 -14.41
CA ALA A 258 -16.30 4.42 -13.99
C ALA A 258 -15.15 5.40 -14.31
N LYS A 259 -14.30 5.70 -13.33
CA LYS A 259 -13.07 6.51 -13.46
C LYS A 259 -11.85 5.68 -13.03
N TYR A 260 -10.72 5.85 -13.72
CA TYR A 260 -9.48 5.13 -13.38
C TYR A 260 -8.99 5.50 -11.98
N TYR A 261 -8.49 4.53 -11.22
CA TYR A 261 -8.01 4.70 -9.85
C TYR A 261 -6.56 4.24 -9.72
N ASN A 262 -5.72 4.99 -9.01
CA ASN A 262 -4.33 4.62 -8.76
C ASN A 262 -4.21 3.93 -7.38
N GLU A 263 -3.90 2.63 -7.35
CA GLU A 263 -3.72 1.89 -6.07
C GLU A 263 -2.51 2.39 -5.26
N ILE A 264 -1.53 3.04 -5.90
CA ILE A 264 -0.30 3.52 -5.23
C ILE A 264 -0.52 4.89 -4.58
N THR A 265 -1.06 5.87 -5.31
CA THR A 265 -1.29 7.23 -4.80
C THR A 265 -2.64 7.39 -4.10
N GLY A 266 -3.60 6.49 -4.36
CA GLY A 266 -4.97 6.60 -3.87
C GLY A 266 -5.85 7.57 -4.67
N GLU A 267 -5.32 8.17 -5.74
CA GLU A 267 -6.01 9.19 -6.53
C GLU A 267 -7.02 8.59 -7.52
N LEU A 268 -8.09 9.34 -7.79
CA LEU A 268 -9.05 9.06 -8.85
C LEU A 268 -8.74 9.97 -10.05
N SER A 269 -8.61 9.39 -11.24
CA SER A 269 -8.37 10.12 -12.48
C SER A 269 -9.65 10.79 -12.98
N GLU A 270 -9.52 11.91 -13.69
CA GLU A 270 -10.62 12.47 -14.48
C GLU A 270 -10.97 11.62 -15.71
N LYS A 271 -10.07 10.75 -16.17
CA LYS A 271 -10.33 9.83 -17.30
C LYS A 271 -11.37 8.78 -16.90
N THR A 272 -12.41 8.66 -17.73
CA THR A 272 -13.43 7.61 -17.61
C THR A 272 -12.99 6.30 -18.26
N VAL A 273 -13.45 5.17 -17.72
CA VAL A 273 -13.20 3.82 -18.26
C VAL A 273 -14.23 3.51 -19.35
N GLU A 274 -14.15 4.23 -20.46
CA GLU A 274 -15.03 4.04 -21.62
C GLU A 274 -14.43 3.11 -22.68
N LYS A 275 -13.11 2.89 -22.62
CA LYS A 275 -12.34 2.12 -23.59
C LYS A 275 -11.16 1.38 -22.94
N ILE A 276 -10.99 0.12 -23.30
CA ILE A 276 -9.85 -0.73 -22.94
C ILE A 276 -9.15 -1.19 -24.23
N VAL A 277 -7.82 -1.04 -24.26
CA VAL A 277 -6.98 -1.53 -25.35
C VAL A 277 -6.35 -2.85 -24.93
N VAL A 278 -6.69 -3.92 -25.64
CA VAL A 278 -6.12 -5.26 -25.50
C VAL A 278 -4.99 -5.43 -26.49
N VAL A 279 -3.89 -6.07 -26.09
CA VAL A 279 -2.73 -6.35 -26.95
C VAL A 279 -2.46 -7.85 -26.91
N LYS A 280 -2.30 -8.47 -28.07
CA LYS A 280 -1.83 -9.86 -28.15
C LYS A 280 -0.35 -9.90 -27.78
N LYS A 281 0.03 -10.79 -26.87
CA LYS A 281 1.43 -10.97 -26.46
C LYS A 281 2.31 -11.46 -27.62
N SER A 282 1.74 -12.15 -28.60
CA SER A 282 2.41 -12.48 -29.88
C SER A 282 2.96 -11.24 -30.59
N ASP A 283 2.23 -10.13 -30.54
CA ASP A 283 2.56 -8.92 -31.30
C ASP A 283 3.71 -8.15 -30.61
N LEU A 284 3.89 -8.37 -29.30
CA LEU A 284 5.01 -7.86 -28.50
C LEU A 284 6.31 -8.64 -28.69
N ILE A 285 6.25 -9.88 -29.21
CA ILE A 285 7.44 -10.69 -29.54
C ILE A 285 8.14 -10.12 -30.78
N GLY A 286 7.39 -9.60 -31.74
CA GLY A 286 7.92 -9.01 -32.97
C GLY A 286 8.67 -10.01 -33.85
N LYS A 287 9.70 -9.53 -34.56
CA LYS A 287 10.57 -10.35 -35.42
C LYS A 287 12.02 -10.27 -34.92
N LYS A 288 12.79 -11.33 -35.18
CA LYS A 288 14.22 -11.36 -34.90
C LYS A 288 14.97 -10.49 -35.91
N PRO A 289 15.85 -9.56 -35.47
CA PRO A 289 16.66 -8.76 -36.39
C PRO A 289 17.74 -9.64 -37.03
N GLU A 290 17.74 -9.71 -38.37
CA GLU A 290 18.63 -10.61 -39.14
C GLU A 290 20.13 -10.32 -38.91
N ASN A 291 20.49 -9.05 -38.78
CA ASN A 291 21.85 -8.57 -38.50
C ASN A 291 21.94 -7.80 -37.16
N GLY A 292 21.13 -8.20 -36.17
CA GLY A 292 21.06 -7.51 -34.88
C GLY A 292 22.36 -7.62 -34.06
N ILE A 293 22.86 -6.48 -33.57
CA ILE A 293 23.99 -6.43 -32.63
C ILE A 293 23.48 -6.72 -31.22
N LEU A 294 23.86 -7.85 -30.62
CA LEU A 294 23.61 -8.11 -29.20
C LEU A 294 24.46 -7.21 -28.30
N THR A 295 23.88 -6.76 -27.19
CA THR A 295 24.59 -6.04 -26.15
C THR A 295 24.10 -6.46 -24.77
N LYS A 296 24.99 -6.37 -23.77
CA LYS A 296 24.68 -6.63 -22.37
C LYS A 296 24.40 -5.32 -21.63
N LYS A 297 23.36 -5.31 -20.81
CA LYS A 297 22.98 -4.16 -20.00
C LYS A 297 22.56 -4.57 -18.59
N ILE A 298 23.19 -3.94 -17.61
CA ILE A 298 22.82 -4.09 -16.20
C ILE A 298 21.88 -2.94 -15.83
N LEU A 299 20.70 -3.28 -15.30
CA LEU A 299 19.79 -2.33 -14.65
C LEU A 299 19.67 -2.69 -13.17
N GLU A 300 19.50 -1.67 -12.33
CA GLU A 300 19.19 -1.84 -10.91
C GLU A 300 17.67 -1.93 -10.72
N VAL A 301 17.21 -2.71 -9.74
CA VAL A 301 15.81 -2.82 -9.35
C VAL A 301 15.59 -1.97 -8.10
N PHE A 302 14.61 -1.08 -8.14
CA PHE A 302 14.39 -0.06 -7.12
C PHE A 302 12.95 -0.08 -6.62
N ASP A 303 12.78 -0.25 -5.31
CA ASP A 303 11.50 -0.21 -4.62
C ASP A 303 11.05 1.25 -4.47
N ILE A 304 10.06 1.66 -5.26
CA ILE A 304 9.48 3.01 -5.16
C ILE A 304 8.54 3.16 -3.96
N THR A 305 8.05 2.06 -3.36
CA THR A 305 7.26 2.13 -2.12
C THR A 305 8.15 2.42 -0.92
N SER A 306 9.26 1.68 -0.77
CA SER A 306 10.19 1.86 0.35
C SER A 306 11.34 2.84 0.09
N HIS A 307 11.41 3.40 -1.12
CA HIS A 307 12.47 4.28 -1.63
C HIS A 307 13.89 3.71 -1.47
N LYS A 308 14.08 2.41 -1.75
CA LYS A 308 15.36 1.70 -1.57
C LYS A 308 15.71 0.84 -2.79
N ALA A 309 17.00 0.57 -2.97
CA ALA A 309 17.42 -0.50 -3.86
C ALA A 309 16.91 -1.85 -3.32
N VAL A 310 16.31 -2.65 -4.19
CA VAL A 310 15.98 -4.06 -3.90
C VAL A 310 17.29 -4.80 -3.68
N THR A 311 17.33 -5.74 -2.74
CA THR A 311 18.51 -6.61 -2.50
C THR A 311 18.22 -8.08 -2.76
N GLU A 312 16.93 -8.40 -2.91
CA GLU A 312 16.34 -9.69 -3.18
C GLU A 312 16.91 -10.30 -4.47
N ASN A 313 17.31 -11.56 -4.33
CA ASN A 313 17.65 -12.42 -5.46
C ASN A 313 16.38 -13.09 -6.00
N ASN A 314 16.44 -13.57 -7.23
CA ASN A 314 15.37 -14.36 -7.86
C ASN A 314 14.08 -13.60 -8.20
N LEU A 315 14.11 -12.26 -8.31
CA LEU A 315 13.03 -11.54 -9.00
C LEU A 315 13.11 -11.84 -10.49
N LYS A 316 12.09 -12.50 -11.02
CA LYS A 316 11.98 -12.87 -12.43
C LYS A 316 11.32 -11.75 -13.22
N PHE A 317 11.86 -11.46 -14.40
CA PHE A 317 11.31 -10.50 -15.36
C PHE A 317 11.17 -11.19 -16.71
N VAL A 318 10.02 -11.02 -17.36
CA VAL A 318 9.81 -11.48 -18.74
C VAL A 318 10.00 -10.31 -19.67
N VAL A 319 10.82 -10.53 -20.69
CA VAL A 319 11.07 -9.60 -21.79
C VAL A 319 10.59 -10.23 -23.08
N MET A 320 9.67 -9.56 -23.77
CA MET A 320 9.15 -9.94 -25.09
C MET A 320 9.73 -8.97 -26.13
N GLY A 321 10.27 -9.50 -27.23
CA GLY A 321 10.82 -8.69 -28.33
C GLY A 321 11.96 -9.42 -29.04
N GLY A 322 12.42 -8.88 -30.17
CA GLY A 322 13.50 -9.49 -30.96
C GLY A 322 13.19 -10.90 -31.47
N GLY A 323 11.91 -11.25 -31.65
CA GLY A 323 11.46 -12.54 -32.14
C GLY A 323 11.36 -13.65 -31.09
N GLU A 324 11.57 -13.34 -29.82
CA GLU A 324 11.49 -14.33 -28.73
C GLU A 324 10.91 -13.75 -27.41
N THR A 325 10.69 -14.63 -26.44
CA THR A 325 10.35 -14.26 -25.04
C THR A 325 11.44 -14.82 -24.14
N LYS A 326 12.10 -13.97 -23.35
CA LYS A 326 13.16 -14.35 -22.41
C LYS A 326 12.72 -14.10 -20.97
N GLU A 327 13.09 -15.00 -20.08
CA GLU A 327 13.07 -14.74 -18.63
C GLU A 327 14.47 -14.33 -18.18
N PHE A 328 14.55 -13.25 -17.41
CA PHE A 328 15.76 -12.75 -16.77
C PHE A 328 15.55 -12.72 -15.25
N VAL A 329 16.60 -12.97 -14.48
CA VAL A 329 16.51 -13.18 -13.03
C VAL A 329 17.43 -12.19 -12.31
N SER A 330 16.92 -11.52 -11.26
CA SER A 330 17.71 -10.59 -10.47
C SER A 330 18.77 -11.30 -9.62
N LYS A 331 19.94 -10.68 -9.51
CA LYS A 331 20.99 -11.03 -8.58
C LYS A 331 21.45 -9.78 -7.83
N ASN A 332 21.35 -9.79 -6.51
CA ASN A 332 21.63 -8.66 -5.61
C ASN A 332 21.00 -7.35 -6.09
N GLY A 333 19.70 -7.37 -6.42
CA GLY A 333 18.98 -6.18 -6.90
C GLY A 333 19.31 -5.74 -8.33
N LYS A 334 20.10 -6.50 -9.10
CA LYS A 334 20.47 -6.14 -10.47
C LYS A 334 20.05 -7.20 -11.48
N ILE A 335 19.69 -6.77 -12.68
CA ILE A 335 19.30 -7.63 -13.80
C ILE A 335 20.26 -7.40 -14.97
N GLU A 336 20.84 -8.47 -15.52
CA GLU A 336 21.64 -8.41 -16.74
C GLU A 336 20.76 -8.82 -17.94
N LEU A 337 20.47 -7.84 -18.80
CA LEU A 337 19.73 -8.00 -20.05
C LEU A 337 20.69 -8.20 -21.22
N GLU A 338 20.58 -9.31 -21.93
CA GLU A 338 21.31 -9.57 -23.18
C GLU A 338 20.33 -9.54 -24.37
N LEU A 339 20.32 -8.41 -25.07
CA LEU A 339 19.29 -8.04 -26.04
C LEU A 339 19.92 -7.36 -27.28
N TYR A 340 19.23 -7.41 -28.41
CA TYR A 340 19.64 -6.70 -29.63
C TYR A 340 19.45 -5.18 -29.49
N LYS A 341 20.44 -4.41 -29.96
CA LYS A 341 20.34 -2.97 -30.16
C LYS A 341 19.24 -2.61 -31.16
N ASN A 342 18.74 -1.38 -31.05
CA ASN A 342 17.73 -0.75 -31.91
C ASN A 342 16.43 -1.56 -32.09
N THR A 343 16.18 -2.52 -31.22
CA THR A 343 15.02 -3.41 -31.25
C THR A 343 14.08 -3.04 -30.10
N GLU A 344 12.78 -2.96 -30.37
CA GLU A 344 11.78 -2.76 -29.31
C GLU A 344 11.59 -4.02 -28.48
N TYR A 345 11.49 -3.84 -27.17
CA TYR A 345 11.15 -4.86 -26.19
C TYR A 345 10.07 -4.36 -25.25
N THR A 346 9.29 -5.27 -24.68
CA THR A 346 8.43 -5.00 -23.52
C THR A 346 8.92 -5.83 -22.34
N ILE A 347 9.25 -5.18 -21.21
CA ILE A 347 9.61 -5.85 -19.95
C ILE A 347 8.46 -5.81 -18.97
N ASN A 348 8.24 -6.90 -18.23
CA ASN A 348 7.31 -6.96 -17.11
C ASN A 348 7.86 -7.87 -16.00
N ILE A 349 7.46 -7.66 -14.74
CA ILE A 349 7.84 -8.54 -13.64
C ILE A 349 6.96 -9.80 -13.64
N VAL A 350 7.57 -10.96 -13.43
CA VAL A 350 6.85 -12.22 -13.24
C VAL A 350 6.32 -12.25 -11.82
N ARG A 351 4.99 -12.24 -11.70
CA ARG A 351 4.29 -12.30 -10.41
C ARG A 351 4.52 -13.66 -9.74
N SER A 352 5.01 -13.65 -8.51
CA SER A 352 5.21 -14.84 -7.66
C SER A 352 4.51 -14.65 -6.31
N VAL A 353 4.19 -15.76 -5.64
CA VAL A 353 3.74 -15.74 -4.23
C VAL A 353 4.90 -15.51 -3.26
N GLU A 354 6.15 -15.77 -3.69
CA GLU A 354 7.36 -15.59 -2.88
C GLU A 354 7.84 -14.13 -2.86
N ASN A 355 7.47 -13.33 -3.86
CA ASN A 355 7.93 -11.97 -4.05
C ASN A 355 6.74 -11.03 -4.27
N THR A 356 6.47 -10.15 -3.31
CA THR A 356 5.31 -9.23 -3.31
C THR A 356 5.43 -8.08 -4.32
N TYR A 357 6.58 -7.97 -5.00
CA TYR A 357 6.85 -6.93 -5.99
C TYR A 357 5.91 -6.99 -7.20
N LYS A 358 5.56 -5.80 -7.67
CA LYS A 358 4.75 -5.53 -8.86
C LYS A 358 5.43 -4.44 -9.68
N MET A 359 5.14 -4.42 -10.97
CA MET A 359 5.62 -3.45 -11.94
C MET A 359 4.54 -3.32 -13.02
N SER A 360 4.30 -2.12 -13.53
CA SER A 360 3.62 -1.95 -14.81
C SER A 360 4.64 -2.22 -15.91
N GLY A 361 4.32 -3.13 -16.84
CA GLY A 361 5.25 -3.46 -17.90
C GLY A 361 5.40 -2.27 -18.84
N PHE A 362 6.58 -2.07 -19.44
CA PHE A 362 6.78 -0.93 -20.35
C PHE A 362 7.61 -1.33 -21.56
N LYS A 363 7.41 -0.59 -22.65
CA LYS A 363 8.23 -0.70 -23.86
C LYS A 363 9.53 0.05 -23.69
N PHE A 364 10.63 -0.55 -24.15
CA PHE A 364 11.95 0.06 -24.16
C PHE A 364 12.80 -0.41 -25.35
N ARG A 365 13.91 0.30 -25.60
CA ARG A 365 14.92 -0.02 -26.62
C ARG A 365 16.31 0.27 -26.07
N ILE A 366 17.30 -0.53 -26.46
CA ILE A 366 18.73 -0.20 -26.24
C ILE A 366 19.27 0.43 -27.52
N ASN A 367 19.73 1.68 -27.45
CA ASN A 367 20.22 2.44 -28.59
C ASN A 367 21.69 2.12 -28.92
N ASP A 368 22.21 2.66 -30.03
CA ASP A 368 23.59 2.43 -30.48
C ASP A 368 24.66 2.93 -29.50
N ASP A 369 24.44 4.07 -28.85
CA ASP A 369 25.27 4.61 -27.77
C ASP A 369 25.19 3.80 -26.46
N ASN A 370 24.35 2.77 -26.44
CA ASN A 370 23.97 1.98 -25.27
C ASN A 370 23.17 2.79 -24.23
N SER A 371 22.49 3.87 -24.58
CA SER A 371 21.38 4.36 -23.76
C SER A 371 20.21 3.37 -23.79
N ILE A 372 19.36 3.39 -22.77
CA ILE A 372 18.09 2.66 -22.75
C ILE A 372 16.99 3.71 -22.64
N GLU A 373 16.01 3.65 -23.52
CA GLU A 373 14.90 4.61 -23.60
C GLU A 373 13.56 3.87 -23.58
N ASN A 374 12.53 4.47 -22.98
CA ASN A 374 11.15 3.97 -23.03
C ASN A 374 10.37 4.47 -24.27
N GLU A 375 9.08 4.11 -24.41
CA GLU A 375 8.20 4.57 -25.51
C GLU A 375 8.08 6.12 -25.57
N SER A 376 8.28 6.81 -24.45
CA SER A 376 8.29 8.28 -24.32
C SER A 376 9.66 8.93 -24.61
N LYS A 377 10.68 8.14 -24.96
CA LYS A 377 12.11 8.55 -25.09
C LYS A 377 12.78 9.02 -23.80
N GLU A 378 12.23 8.67 -22.64
CA GLU A 378 12.86 8.93 -21.35
C GLU A 378 13.92 7.86 -21.07
N LYS A 379 15.04 8.28 -20.50
CA LYS A 379 16.16 7.38 -20.19
C LYS A 379 15.80 6.45 -19.02
N VAL A 380 15.96 5.14 -19.24
CA VAL A 380 15.71 4.09 -18.25
C VAL A 380 17.03 3.67 -17.60
N GLU A 381 17.27 4.12 -16.37
CA GLU A 381 18.47 3.76 -15.60
C GLU A 381 18.24 2.64 -14.57
N LYS A 382 16.97 2.39 -14.22
CA LYS A 382 16.54 1.41 -13.23
C LYS A 382 15.14 0.87 -13.53
N LEU A 383 14.83 -0.33 -13.04
CA LEU A 383 13.49 -0.90 -13.03
C LEU A 383 12.81 -0.54 -11.71
N ASN A 384 11.83 0.37 -11.80
CA ASN A 384 11.01 0.76 -10.65
C ASN A 384 9.97 -0.34 -10.37
N VAL A 385 10.05 -0.96 -9.21
CA VAL A 385 9.06 -1.92 -8.70
C VAL A 385 8.39 -1.34 -7.45
N TYR A 386 7.16 -1.77 -7.16
CA TYR A 386 6.43 -1.37 -5.96
C TYR A 386 5.95 -2.60 -5.20
N GLN A 387 5.89 -2.50 -3.88
CA GLN A 387 5.31 -3.57 -3.07
C GLN A 387 3.80 -3.57 -3.23
N GLY A 388 3.20 -4.75 -3.39
CA GLY A 388 1.75 -4.85 -3.38
C GLY A 388 1.28 -6.09 -2.67
N SER A 389 0.21 -5.94 -1.88
CA SER A 389 -0.43 -7.07 -1.20
C SER A 389 -0.82 -8.17 -2.20
N TYR A 390 -0.37 -9.39 -1.93
CA TYR A 390 -0.92 -10.62 -2.49
C TYR A 390 -1.82 -11.27 -1.44
N LEU A 391 -2.95 -11.80 -1.88
CA LEU A 391 -3.73 -12.76 -1.10
C LEU A 391 -3.28 -14.14 -1.54
N VAL A 392 -2.65 -14.90 -0.64
CA VAL A 392 -2.36 -16.32 -0.88
C VAL A 392 -3.67 -17.07 -0.76
N TYR A 393 -4.26 -17.44 -1.90
CA TYR A 393 -5.37 -18.38 -1.94
C TYR A 393 -4.90 -19.75 -1.44
N ARG A 394 -5.10 -20.03 -0.14
CA ARG A 394 -5.24 -21.40 0.32
C ARG A 394 -6.62 -21.89 -0.11
N ILE A 395 -6.69 -22.58 -1.24
CA ILE A 395 -7.81 -23.47 -1.51
C ILE A 395 -7.73 -24.58 -0.45
N ILE A 396 -8.51 -24.43 0.61
CA ILE A 396 -8.78 -25.55 1.52
C ILE A 396 -9.73 -26.47 0.75
N ILE A 397 -9.15 -27.45 0.06
CA ILE A 397 -9.89 -28.61 -0.40
C ILE A 397 -10.33 -29.34 0.87
N ASN A 398 -11.55 -29.06 1.33
CA ASN A 398 -12.23 -29.90 2.29
C ASN A 398 -12.50 -31.24 1.61
N CYS A 399 -11.53 -32.15 1.69
CA CYS A 399 -11.74 -33.57 1.48
C CYS A 399 -12.74 -34.06 2.54
N TYR A 400 -14.03 -33.91 2.25
CA TYR A 400 -15.07 -34.61 2.98
C TYR A 400 -14.76 -36.11 2.90
N LYS A 401 -14.45 -36.69 4.06
CA LYS A 401 -14.52 -38.14 4.25
C LYS A 401 -15.95 -38.57 3.95
N LEU A 402 -16.16 -39.08 2.74
CA LEU A 402 -17.30 -39.95 2.45
C LEU A 402 -17.07 -41.26 3.20
N HIS A 403 -17.54 -41.32 4.45
CA HIS A 403 -17.88 -42.60 5.06
C HIS A 403 -19.17 -43.10 4.41
N TRP A 404 -19.06 -44.15 3.62
CA TRP A 404 -20.17 -45.02 3.24
C TRP A 404 -19.74 -46.46 3.51
N PHE A 405 -20.38 -47.05 4.53
CA PHE A 405 -20.31 -48.44 5.00
C PHE A 405 -18.91 -49.01 5.31
#